data_AF-A0A8C0H5S9-F1
#
_entry.id   AF-A0A8C0H5S9-F1
#
_cell.length_a   1.000
_cell.length_b   1.000
_cell.length_c   1.000
_cell.angle_alpha   90.00
_cell.angle_beta   90.00
_cell.angle_gamma   90.00
#
_symmetry.space_group_name_H-M   'P 1'
#
loop_
_entity.id
_entity.type
_entity.pdbx_description
1 polymer ?
#
loop_
_entity_poly.entity_id
_entity_poly.type
_entity_poly.pdbx_seq_one_letter_code
_entity_poly.pdbx_strand_id
1 'polypeptide(L)'
;MSVEEFEKNIITKGKKPDGSEPSLPEDAEIKTNNGSLLKDEDLVPKEPGTSEKTPKTLTRPTDHVFADYRTTSSQYNATVGGLPPTCYPLYGIPTIRSDIPAPRIRRISDRTNYGDEANAYALLCPSVFSQKGVYEKDFFKTRQRQRYLSISDQNFEEIWKQACMKSHRGEVCIESIRNILDEIQASHTKCS
;
A
#
# COMPACT_ATOMS: atom_id res chain seq x y z
N MET A 1 50.21 -5.03 -1.43
CA MET A 1 48.95 -5.08 -2.21
C MET A 1 49.34 -5.11 -3.67
N SER A 2 48.78 -6.04 -4.44
CA SER A 2 48.92 -6.00 -5.90
C SER A 2 48.16 -4.79 -6.46
N VAL A 3 48.50 -4.34 -7.67
CA VAL A 3 47.81 -3.22 -8.32
C VAL A 3 46.32 -3.53 -8.49
N GLU A 4 45.99 -4.77 -8.83
CA GLU A 4 44.62 -5.26 -9.01
C GLU A 4 43.81 -5.27 -7.70
N GLU A 5 44.46 -5.58 -6.58
CA GLU A 5 43.82 -5.53 -5.25
C GLU A 5 43.52 -4.09 -4.83
N PHE A 6 44.43 -3.16 -5.15
CA PHE A 6 44.28 -1.75 -4.82
C PHE A 6 43.13 -1.11 -5.61
N GLU A 7 43.01 -1.40 -6.90
CA GLU A 7 41.91 -0.92 -7.75
C GLU A 7 40.55 -1.45 -7.26
N LYS A 8 40.45 -2.75 -6.93
CA LYS A 8 39.22 -3.33 -6.36
C LYS A 8 38.84 -2.68 -5.03
N ASN A 9 39.81 -2.36 -4.19
CA ASN A 9 39.57 -1.73 -2.89
C ASN A 9 39.06 -0.28 -3.04
N ILE A 10 39.56 0.47 -4.02
CA ILE A 10 39.06 1.82 -4.35
C ILE A 10 37.60 1.76 -4.79
N ILE A 11 37.24 0.78 -5.64
CA ILE A 11 35.87 0.64 -6.15
C ILE A 11 34.89 0.22 -5.04
N THR A 12 35.30 -0.70 -4.16
CA THR A 12 34.43 -1.28 -3.13
C THR A 12 34.28 -0.41 -1.88
N LYS A 13 35.32 0.35 -1.49
CA LYS A 13 35.31 1.17 -0.26
C LYS A 13 35.28 2.67 -0.52
N GLY A 14 35.43 3.11 -1.77
CA GLY A 14 35.58 4.51 -2.13
C GLY A 14 36.94 5.09 -1.71
N LYS A 15 37.28 6.27 -2.25
CA LYS A 15 38.46 7.01 -1.80
C LYS A 15 38.10 7.77 -0.52
N LYS A 16 38.71 7.40 0.62
CA LYS A 16 38.62 8.22 1.83
C LYS A 16 39.30 9.57 1.54
N PRO A 17 38.63 10.72 1.74
CA PRO A 17 39.31 12.00 1.71
C PRO A 17 40.26 12.06 2.92
N ASP A 18 41.52 12.39 2.67
CA ASP A 18 42.48 12.67 3.74
C ASP A 18 42.05 13.96 4.45
N GLY A 19 41.36 13.83 5.58
CA GLY A 19 41.08 14.91 6.51
C GLY A 19 39.59 15.15 6.80
N SER A 20 39.29 15.14 8.10
CA SER A 20 38.04 15.50 8.80
C SER A 20 36.90 14.46 8.81
N GLU A 21 36.88 13.67 9.88
CA GLU A 21 35.69 12.96 10.37
C GLU A 21 34.63 13.96 10.84
N PRO A 22 33.36 13.86 10.42
CA PRO A 22 32.25 14.45 11.15
C PRO A 22 31.80 13.45 12.22
N SER A 23 31.97 13.83 13.49
CA SER A 23 31.43 13.10 14.63
C SER A 23 29.89 13.01 14.54
N LEU A 24 29.33 11.80 14.59
CA LEU A 24 27.92 11.55 14.86
C LEU A 24 27.77 10.43 15.91
N PRO A 25 26.69 10.48 16.72
CA PRO A 25 26.71 10.06 18.11
C PRO A 25 26.56 8.54 18.30
N GLU A 26 27.12 8.09 19.41
CA GLU A 26 26.94 6.76 20.01
C GLU A 26 25.44 6.52 20.24
N ASP A 27 24.86 5.55 19.52
CA ASP A 27 23.70 4.73 19.89
C ASP A 27 22.97 4.24 18.64
N ALA A 28 23.65 3.42 17.84
CA ALA A 28 23.00 2.47 16.95
C ALA A 28 23.89 1.24 16.88
N GLU A 29 23.39 0.09 17.32
CA GLU A 29 24.03 -1.21 17.12
C GLU A 29 24.10 -1.49 15.61
N ILE A 30 25.17 -1.04 14.97
CA ILE A 30 25.47 -1.31 13.57
C ILE A 30 25.93 -2.77 13.50
N LYS A 31 25.01 -3.65 13.12
CA LYS A 31 25.34 -4.95 12.55
C LYS A 31 26.46 -4.75 11.54
N THR A 32 27.61 -5.33 11.83
CA THR A 32 28.86 -5.27 11.07
C THR A 32 28.66 -5.69 9.63
N ASN A 33 28.23 -4.77 8.77
CA ASN A 33 28.54 -4.80 7.37
C ASN A 33 29.83 -3.99 7.23
N ASN A 34 30.93 -4.71 7.00
CA ASN A 34 32.31 -4.23 6.96
C ASN A 34 32.55 -3.12 5.92
N GLY A 35 32.03 -1.90 6.12
CA GLY A 35 32.43 -0.67 5.41
C GLY A 35 32.51 -0.70 3.87
N SER A 36 31.99 -1.74 3.22
CA SER A 36 32.04 -1.91 1.77
C SER A 36 30.74 -1.38 1.17
N LEU A 37 30.85 -0.39 0.29
CA LEU A 37 29.72 0.24 -0.40
C LEU A 37 29.15 -0.68 -1.50
N LEU A 38 29.96 -1.59 -2.03
CA LEU A 38 29.58 -2.54 -3.08
C LEU A 38 29.98 -3.97 -2.68
N LYS A 39 29.15 -4.94 -3.07
CA LYS A 39 29.49 -6.38 -2.95
C LYS A 39 30.33 -6.81 -4.15
N ASP A 40 31.16 -7.83 -3.98
CA ASP A 40 32.01 -8.36 -5.07
C ASP A 40 31.19 -8.90 -6.25
N GLU A 41 29.96 -9.35 -6.01
CA GLU A 41 28.98 -9.80 -7.00
C GLU A 41 28.51 -8.69 -7.95
N ASP A 42 28.67 -7.42 -7.55
CA ASP A 42 28.23 -6.24 -8.31
C ASP A 42 29.34 -5.67 -9.21
N LEU A 43 30.49 -6.35 -9.32
CA LEU A 43 31.62 -5.94 -10.17
C LEU A 43 31.62 -6.69 -11.50
N VAL A 44 31.58 -5.95 -12.60
CA VAL A 44 31.58 -6.47 -13.98
C VAL A 44 32.88 -6.03 -14.68
N PRO A 45 33.50 -6.88 -15.51
CA PRO A 45 34.63 -6.46 -16.35
C PRO A 45 34.26 -5.25 -17.21
N LYS A 46 35.14 -4.25 -17.24
CA LYS A 46 34.92 -3.00 -17.98
C LYS A 46 34.72 -3.24 -19.47
N GLU A 47 35.50 -4.19 -20.02
CA GLU A 47 35.45 -4.62 -21.41
C GLU A 47 35.62 -6.15 -21.46
N PRO A 48 35.05 -6.83 -22.47
CA PRO A 48 35.22 -8.27 -22.65
C PRO A 48 36.69 -8.64 -22.84
N GLY A 49 37.28 -9.36 -21.87
CA GLY A 49 38.67 -9.83 -21.93
C GLY A 49 39.68 -9.02 -21.10
N THR A 50 39.25 -7.94 -20.44
CA THR A 50 40.12 -7.09 -19.60
C THR A 50 40.00 -7.45 -18.12
N SER A 51 41.10 -7.40 -17.36
CA SER A 51 41.11 -7.64 -15.90
C SER A 51 40.55 -6.48 -15.07
N GLU A 52 40.40 -5.30 -15.67
CA GLU A 52 39.80 -4.10 -15.07
C GLU A 52 38.32 -4.33 -14.72
N LYS A 53 37.97 -4.12 -13.44
CA LYS A 53 36.60 -4.25 -12.94
C LYS A 53 35.92 -2.89 -12.81
N THR A 54 34.63 -2.85 -13.06
CA THR A 54 33.77 -1.68 -12.91
C THR A 54 32.47 -2.06 -12.20
N PRO A 55 31.83 -1.13 -11.47
CA PRO A 55 30.53 -1.40 -10.87
C PRO A 55 29.49 -1.69 -11.95
N LYS A 56 28.61 -2.66 -11.70
CA LYS A 56 27.51 -3.04 -12.57
C LYS A 56 26.60 -1.85 -12.81
N THR A 57 26.35 -1.53 -14.09
CA THR A 57 25.37 -0.51 -14.48
C THR A 57 23.98 -0.89 -13.96
N LEU A 58 23.32 0.05 -13.26
CA LEU A 58 21.95 -0.14 -12.80
C LEU A 58 21.02 -0.21 -14.01
N THR A 59 20.37 -1.36 -14.19
CA THR A 59 19.36 -1.53 -15.24
C THR A 59 18.02 -1.00 -14.76
N ARG A 60 17.38 -0.12 -15.54
CA ARG A 60 15.99 0.25 -15.30
C ARG A 60 15.09 -0.91 -15.70
N PRO A 61 13.91 -1.09 -15.05
CA PRO A 61 12.92 -2.07 -15.49
C PRO A 61 12.50 -1.91 -16.97
N THR A 62 12.66 -0.72 -17.53
CA THR A 62 12.38 -0.38 -18.93
C THR A 62 13.51 -0.68 -19.91
N ASP A 63 14.72 -1.01 -19.45
CA ASP A 63 15.87 -1.27 -20.33
C ASP A 63 15.81 -2.67 -20.96
N HIS A 64 14.96 -3.56 -20.42
CA HIS A 64 14.72 -4.85 -21.04
C HIS A 64 13.78 -4.69 -22.24
N VAL A 65 14.34 -4.76 -23.44
CA VAL A 65 13.57 -4.85 -24.68
C VAL A 65 12.83 -6.20 -24.66
N PHE A 66 11.55 -6.19 -24.29
CA PHE A 66 10.65 -7.28 -24.64
C PHE A 66 10.65 -7.36 -26.17
N ALA A 67 10.78 -8.57 -26.72
CA ALA A 67 11.16 -8.83 -28.12
C ALA A 67 10.33 -8.14 -29.22
N ASP A 68 9.25 -7.46 -28.86
CA ASP A 68 8.39 -6.70 -29.76
C ASP A 68 8.51 -5.20 -29.47
N TYR A 69 8.97 -4.42 -30.46
CA TYR A 69 8.91 -2.96 -30.43
C TYR A 69 7.44 -2.50 -30.47
N ARG A 70 6.76 -2.57 -29.33
CA ARG A 70 5.41 -2.06 -29.15
C ARG A 70 5.49 -0.72 -28.43
N THR A 71 5.05 0.35 -29.10
CA THR A 71 5.01 1.67 -28.47
C THR A 71 4.00 1.63 -27.32
N THR A 72 4.32 2.28 -26.22
CA THR A 72 3.43 2.39 -25.05
C THR A 72 2.05 2.94 -25.46
N SER A 73 2.00 3.89 -26.38
CA SER A 73 0.76 4.45 -26.94
C SER A 73 -0.13 3.41 -27.63
N SER A 74 0.44 2.43 -28.35
CA SER A 74 -0.32 1.34 -28.99
C SER A 74 -0.89 0.31 -27.99
N GLN A 75 -0.35 0.28 -26.77
CA GLN A 75 -0.84 -0.57 -25.69
C GLN A 75 -1.93 0.13 -24.88
N TYR A 76 -1.86 1.46 -24.74
CA TYR A 76 -2.85 2.27 -24.01
C TYR A 76 -4.12 2.57 -24.82
N ASN A 77 -4.02 2.81 -26.14
CA ASN A 77 -5.17 3.22 -26.97
C ASN A 77 -6.03 2.06 -27.54
N ALA A 78 -5.65 0.80 -27.32
CA ALA A 78 -6.32 -0.35 -27.95
C ALA A 78 -7.55 -0.87 -27.17
N THR A 79 -7.78 -0.40 -25.94
CA THR A 79 -8.89 -0.87 -25.09
C THR A 79 -9.77 0.31 -24.65
N VAL A 80 -11.01 0.33 -25.13
CA VAL A 80 -12.07 1.11 -24.49
C VAL A 80 -12.21 0.56 -23.06
N GLY A 81 -11.83 1.36 -22.07
CA GLY A 81 -11.80 0.94 -20.66
C GLY A 81 -10.41 0.89 -20.01
N GLY A 82 -9.33 1.15 -20.76
CA GLY A 82 -7.96 1.18 -20.23
C GLY A 82 -7.41 -0.21 -19.87
N LEU A 83 -6.11 -0.27 -19.55
CA LEU A 83 -5.48 -1.50 -19.05
C LEU A 83 -5.85 -1.70 -17.57
N PRO A 84 -6.08 -2.94 -17.11
CA PRO A 84 -6.31 -3.18 -15.70
C PRO A 84 -5.07 -2.76 -14.90
N PRO A 85 -5.23 -1.94 -13.84
CA PRO A 85 -4.12 -1.44 -13.03
C PRO A 85 -3.38 -2.55 -12.27
N THR A 86 -3.89 -3.78 -12.30
CA THR A 86 -3.30 -4.96 -11.66
C THR A 86 -2.01 -5.43 -12.32
N CYS A 87 -1.82 -5.13 -13.61
CA CYS A 87 -0.69 -5.66 -14.38
C CYS A 87 0.45 -4.65 -14.59
N TYR A 88 0.24 -3.37 -14.27
CA TYR A 88 1.23 -2.31 -14.44
C TYR A 88 1.15 -1.31 -13.30
N PRO A 89 2.29 -0.89 -12.71
CA PRO A 89 2.29 0.18 -11.73
C PRO A 89 1.76 1.47 -12.37
N LEU A 90 0.65 2.00 -11.84
CA LEU A 90 0.14 3.31 -12.25
C LEU A 90 1.08 4.39 -11.69
N TYR A 91 1.74 5.10 -12.59
CA TYR A 91 2.57 6.26 -12.24
C TYR A 91 1.70 7.52 -12.24
N GLY A 92 1.52 8.12 -11.07
CA GLY A 92 0.73 9.34 -10.91
C GLY A 92 0.19 9.48 -9.49
N ILE A 93 -0.38 10.65 -9.19
CA ILE A 93 -1.06 10.90 -7.92
C ILE A 93 -2.58 10.76 -8.18
N PRO A 94 -3.29 9.86 -7.48
CA PRO A 94 -4.73 9.71 -7.67
C PRO A 94 -5.46 10.94 -7.14
N THR A 95 -6.61 11.26 -7.75
CA THR A 95 -7.47 12.38 -7.32
C THR A 95 -7.96 12.19 -5.88
N ILE A 96 -8.28 10.94 -5.52
CA ILE A 96 -8.58 10.55 -4.13
C ILE A 96 -7.35 9.83 -3.61
N ARG A 97 -6.73 10.39 -2.56
CA ARG A 97 -5.50 9.89 -1.93
C ARG A 97 -5.78 8.72 -0.99
N SER A 98 -6.50 7.71 -1.46
CA SER A 98 -6.79 6.48 -0.70
C SER A 98 -5.55 5.59 -0.50
N ASP A 99 -4.45 5.91 -1.21
CA ASP A 99 -3.14 5.28 -1.07
C ASP A 99 -2.44 5.62 0.25
N ILE A 100 -2.80 6.75 0.87
CA ILE A 100 -2.25 7.20 2.15
C ILE A 100 -3.35 7.29 3.21
N PRO A 101 -3.05 6.99 4.49
CA PRO A 101 -4.03 7.11 5.55
C PRO A 101 -4.40 8.57 5.79
N ALA A 102 -5.69 8.82 6.05
CA ALA A 102 -6.16 10.14 6.44
C ALA A 102 -5.47 10.60 7.74
N PRO A 103 -4.99 11.86 7.82
CA PRO A 103 -4.32 12.37 9.00
C PRO A 103 -5.29 12.44 10.19
N ARG A 104 -4.80 12.09 11.39
CA ARG A 104 -5.60 12.10 12.62
C ARG A 104 -6.10 13.51 12.97
N ILE A 105 -5.28 14.52 12.71
CA ILE A 105 -5.61 15.93 12.90
C ILE A 105 -5.37 16.62 11.56
N ARG A 106 -6.44 17.11 10.94
CA ARG A 106 -6.36 17.84 9.67
C ARG A 106 -6.00 19.30 9.91
N ARG A 107 -5.16 19.84 9.02
CA ARG A 107 -4.90 21.29 8.97
C ARG A 107 -6.11 21.96 8.31
N ILE A 108 -6.41 23.21 8.70
CA ILE A 108 -7.54 23.98 8.13
C ILE A 108 -7.33 24.20 6.61
N SER A 109 -6.08 24.31 6.17
CA SER A 109 -5.71 24.50 4.77
C SER A 109 -5.61 23.20 3.96
N ASP A 110 -5.90 22.05 4.55
CA ASP A 110 -5.84 20.77 3.85
C ASP A 110 -7.03 20.65 2.89
N ARG A 111 -6.73 20.42 1.61
CA ARG A 111 -7.70 20.31 0.51
C ARG A 111 -7.72 18.91 -0.09
N THR A 112 -7.00 17.97 0.51
CA THR A 112 -6.80 16.64 -0.04
C THR A 112 -7.91 15.72 0.42
N ASN A 113 -8.56 15.03 -0.52
CA ASN A 113 -9.54 14.00 -0.19
C ASN A 113 -8.82 12.65 -0.01
N TYR A 114 -8.91 12.07 1.20
CA TYR A 114 -8.29 10.80 1.57
C TYR A 114 -9.21 9.58 1.41
N GLY A 115 -10.41 9.77 0.84
CA GLY A 115 -11.41 8.71 0.67
C GLY A 115 -12.24 8.41 1.92
N ASP A 116 -12.17 9.27 2.94
CA ASP A 116 -12.90 9.13 4.21
C ASP A 116 -13.99 10.21 4.41
N GLU A 117 -14.24 11.00 3.36
CA GLU A 117 -15.27 12.03 3.22
C GLU A 117 -16.56 11.44 2.66
N ALA A 118 -17.71 12.06 2.97
CA ALA A 118 -19.01 11.60 2.51
C ALA A 118 -19.36 12.17 1.13
N ASN A 119 -20.29 11.53 0.42
CA ASN A 119 -20.78 12.00 -0.86
C ASN A 119 -21.62 13.29 -0.71
N ALA A 120 -21.81 14.02 -1.81
CA ALA A 120 -22.62 15.26 -1.85
C ALA A 120 -24.04 15.07 -1.30
N TYR A 121 -24.63 13.90 -1.53
CA TYR A 121 -25.95 13.55 -0.99
C TYR A 121 -26.00 13.60 0.54
N ALA A 122 -24.95 13.12 1.22
CA ALA A 122 -24.89 13.11 2.68
C ALA A 122 -24.79 14.53 3.28
N LEU A 123 -24.34 15.51 2.48
CA LEU A 123 -24.31 16.92 2.87
C LEU A 123 -25.68 17.60 2.68
N LEU A 124 -26.36 17.30 1.58
CA LEU A 124 -27.69 17.86 1.28
C LEU A 124 -28.78 17.23 2.16
N CYS A 125 -28.67 15.93 2.44
CA CYS A 125 -29.63 15.13 3.16
C CYS A 125 -28.94 14.41 4.34
N PRO A 126 -28.58 15.11 5.42
CA PRO A 126 -27.84 14.51 6.53
C PRO A 126 -28.68 13.46 7.26
N SER A 127 -28.07 12.32 7.57
CA SER A 127 -28.72 11.27 8.36
C SER A 127 -28.80 11.63 9.85
N VAL A 128 -29.71 10.98 10.59
CA VAL A 128 -29.77 11.08 12.06
C VAL A 128 -28.45 10.68 12.74
N PHE A 129 -27.67 9.81 12.10
CA PHE A 129 -26.36 9.37 12.58
C PHE A 129 -25.28 10.44 12.37
N SER A 130 -25.37 11.19 11.26
CA SER A 130 -24.46 12.29 10.94
C SER A 130 -24.55 13.41 11.99
N GLN A 131 -25.74 13.66 12.54
CA GLN A 131 -25.92 14.59 13.67
C GLN A 131 -25.16 14.16 14.93
N LYS A 132 -24.92 12.86 15.10
CA LYS A 132 -24.14 12.28 16.19
C LYS A 132 -22.65 12.07 15.84
N GLY A 133 -22.22 12.55 14.66
CA GLY A 133 -20.85 12.38 14.19
C GLY A 133 -20.52 10.96 13.75
N VAL A 134 -21.52 10.13 13.43
CA VAL A 134 -21.34 8.79 12.89
C VAL A 134 -21.53 8.83 11.37
N TYR A 135 -20.53 8.35 10.63
CA TYR A 135 -20.48 8.43 9.17
C TYR A 135 -20.48 7.04 8.52
N GLU A 136 -20.66 6.99 7.20
CA GLU A 136 -20.76 5.76 6.40
C GLU A 136 -19.62 4.75 6.71
N LYS A 137 -18.38 5.24 6.77
CA LYS A 137 -17.21 4.43 7.13
C LYS A 137 -17.35 3.70 8.47
N ASP A 138 -18.08 4.26 9.43
CA ASP A 138 -18.24 3.67 10.77
C ASP A 138 -19.15 2.45 10.79
N PHE A 139 -20.04 2.32 9.80
CA PHE A 139 -20.91 1.16 9.61
C PHE A 139 -20.14 -0.01 8.99
N PHE A 140 -19.22 0.26 8.08
CA PHE A 140 -18.39 -0.74 7.41
C PHE A 140 -17.13 -1.15 8.18
N LYS A 141 -16.80 -0.47 9.27
CA LYS A 141 -15.71 -0.88 10.16
C LYS A 141 -15.97 -2.29 10.70
N THR A 142 -14.98 -3.16 10.52
CA THR A 142 -14.93 -4.49 11.13
C THR A 142 -14.94 -4.37 12.65
N ARG A 143 -15.79 -5.18 13.30
CA ARG A 143 -15.95 -5.13 14.75
C ARG A 143 -15.91 -6.52 15.35
N GLN A 144 -15.43 -6.58 16.59
CA GLN A 144 -15.42 -7.79 17.38
C GLN A 144 -16.77 -7.97 18.08
N ARG A 145 -17.16 -9.24 18.23
CA ARG A 145 -18.43 -9.65 18.83
C ARG A 145 -18.66 -9.09 20.24
N GLN A 146 -17.61 -8.99 21.05
CA GLN A 146 -17.67 -8.63 22.47
C GLN A 146 -18.31 -7.25 22.73
N ARG A 147 -18.40 -6.38 21.72
CA ARG A 147 -18.94 -5.01 21.90
C ARG A 147 -20.48 -4.93 21.86
N TYR A 148 -21.19 -6.01 21.51
CA TYR A 148 -22.63 -6.00 21.19
C TYR A 148 -23.54 -6.76 22.17
N LEU A 149 -23.09 -6.98 23.40
CA LEU A 149 -23.67 -7.90 24.40
C LEU A 149 -24.97 -7.41 25.09
N SER A 150 -25.85 -6.66 24.41
CA SER A 150 -27.10 -6.16 25.02
C SER A 150 -28.39 -6.71 24.39
N ILE A 151 -28.25 -7.49 23.31
CA ILE A 151 -29.37 -8.15 22.63
C ILE A 151 -29.35 -9.62 23.08
N SER A 152 -30.52 -10.25 23.30
CA SER A 152 -30.59 -11.62 23.81
C SER A 152 -29.65 -12.57 23.04
N ASP A 153 -28.80 -13.26 23.79
CA ASP A 153 -27.58 -13.89 23.26
C ASP A 153 -27.84 -14.95 22.19
N GLN A 154 -29.02 -15.59 22.21
CA GLN A 154 -29.33 -16.73 21.35
C GLN A 154 -29.53 -16.34 19.88
N ASN A 155 -30.38 -15.35 19.60
CA ASN A 155 -30.69 -14.94 18.22
C ASN A 155 -29.52 -14.15 17.60
N PHE A 156 -28.82 -13.37 18.43
CA PHE A 156 -27.67 -12.60 17.97
C PHE A 156 -26.54 -13.49 17.46
N GLU A 157 -26.31 -14.65 18.09
CA GLU A 157 -25.25 -15.56 17.66
C GLU A 157 -25.51 -16.17 16.29
N GLU A 158 -26.76 -16.49 15.99
CA GLU A 158 -27.16 -17.00 14.68
C GLU A 158 -26.98 -15.94 13.61
N ILE A 159 -27.41 -14.70 13.87
CA ILE A 159 -27.22 -13.55 12.98
C ILE A 159 -25.72 -13.28 12.74
N TRP A 160 -24.91 -13.33 13.80
CA TRP A 160 -23.47 -13.10 13.70
C TRP A 160 -22.80 -14.18 12.86
N LYS A 161 -23.15 -15.45 13.07
CA LYS A 161 -22.66 -16.57 12.24
C LYS A 161 -23.05 -16.39 10.78
N GLN A 162 -24.31 -16.04 10.50
CA GLN A 162 -24.76 -15.76 9.13
C GLN A 162 -23.98 -14.58 8.50
N ALA A 163 -23.68 -13.53 9.27
CA ALA A 163 -22.89 -12.39 8.81
C ALA A 163 -21.45 -12.79 8.46
N CYS A 164 -20.83 -13.60 9.32
CA CYS A 164 -19.51 -14.17 9.05
C CYS A 164 -19.51 -15.00 7.76
N MET A 165 -20.53 -15.83 7.54
CA MET A 165 -20.61 -16.69 6.35
C MET A 165 -20.84 -15.90 5.06
N LYS A 166 -21.56 -14.77 5.11
CA LYS A 166 -21.78 -13.90 3.94
C LYS A 166 -20.58 -13.02 3.61
N SER A 167 -19.69 -12.77 4.56
CA SER A 167 -18.51 -11.94 4.37
C SER A 167 -17.38 -12.74 3.72
N HIS A 168 -16.82 -12.22 2.62
CA HIS A 168 -15.69 -12.82 1.91
C HIS A 168 -14.43 -13.00 2.79
N ARG A 169 -14.26 -12.22 3.86
CA ARG A 169 -13.11 -12.30 4.80
C ARG A 169 -13.48 -12.89 6.17
N GLY A 170 -14.74 -13.28 6.37
CA GLY A 170 -15.25 -13.69 7.69
C GLY A 170 -15.36 -12.55 8.72
N GLU A 171 -15.08 -11.31 8.31
CA GLU A 171 -15.18 -10.11 9.12
C GLU A 171 -16.61 -9.56 9.12
N VAL A 172 -17.10 -9.14 10.28
CA VAL A 172 -18.46 -8.61 10.45
C VAL A 172 -18.44 -7.11 10.69
N CYS A 173 -19.25 -6.38 9.94
CA CYS A 173 -19.52 -4.95 10.14
C CYS A 173 -21.00 -4.72 10.46
N ILE A 174 -21.36 -3.49 10.84
CA ILE A 174 -22.74 -3.16 11.22
C ILE A 174 -23.68 -3.37 10.02
N GLU A 175 -23.23 -3.01 8.83
CA GLU A 175 -24.03 -3.15 7.61
C GLU A 175 -24.34 -4.62 7.28
N SER A 176 -23.38 -5.53 7.51
CA SER A 176 -23.61 -6.97 7.34
C SER A 176 -24.72 -7.49 8.27
N ILE A 177 -24.73 -7.03 9.53
CA ILE A 177 -25.77 -7.41 10.51
C ILE A 177 -27.11 -6.82 10.10
N ARG A 178 -27.14 -5.56 9.69
CA ARG A 178 -28.35 -4.88 9.22
C ARG A 178 -28.98 -5.62 8.05
N ASN A 179 -28.20 -5.98 7.05
CA ASN A 179 -28.69 -6.72 5.88
C ASN A 179 -29.38 -8.04 6.26
N ILE A 180 -28.83 -8.77 7.23
CA ILE A 180 -29.44 -10.03 7.69
C ILE A 180 -30.75 -9.76 8.45
N LEU A 181 -30.78 -8.75 9.31
CA LEU A 181 -32.00 -8.35 10.01
C LEU A 181 -33.11 -7.95 9.03
N ASP A 182 -32.75 -7.19 7.99
CA ASP A 182 -33.67 -6.76 6.94
C ASP A 182 -34.19 -7.96 6.13
N GLU A 183 -33.36 -8.97 5.85
CA GLU A 183 -33.78 -10.22 5.22
C GLU A 183 -34.73 -11.05 6.08
N ILE A 184 -34.43 -11.19 7.38
CA ILE A 184 -35.31 -11.88 8.33
C ILE A 184 -36.67 -11.17 8.37
N GLN A 185 -36.69 -9.85 8.53
CA GLN A 185 -37.93 -9.09 8.55
C GLN A 185 -38.71 -9.20 7.23
N ALA A 186 -38.02 -9.13 6.09
CA ALA A 186 -38.64 -9.32 4.78
C ALA A 186 -39.25 -10.72 4.62
N SER A 187 -38.60 -11.77 5.14
CA SER A 187 -39.13 -13.13 5.13
C SER A 187 -40.42 -13.26 5.95
N HIS A 188 -40.50 -12.62 7.12
CA HIS A 188 -41.70 -12.63 7.95
C HIS A 188 -42.88 -11.91 7.27
N THR A 189 -42.62 -10.80 6.56
CA THR A 189 -43.67 -10.06 5.84
C THR A 189 -44.19 -10.77 4.59
N LYS A 190 -43.40 -11.68 3.98
CA LYS A 190 -43.81 -12.44 2.79
C LYS A 190 -44.63 -13.69 3.10
N CYS A 191 -44.54 -14.20 4.33
CA CYS A 191 -45.29 -15.38 4.79
C CYS A 191 -46.59 -15.03 5.54
N SER A 192 -46.94 -13.75 5.64
CA SER A 192 -48.22 -13.26 6.15
C SER A 192 -49.13 -12.78 5.03
#